data_AF-A0A086CGC7-F1
#
_entry.id   AF-A0A086CGC7-F1
#
_cell.length_a   1.000
_cell.length_b   1.000
_cell.length_c   1.000
_cell.angle_alpha   90.00
_cell.angle_beta   90.00
_cell.angle_gamma   90.00
#
_symmetry.space_group_name_H-M   'P 1'
#
loop_
_entity.id
_entity.type
_entity.pdbx_description
1 polymer ?
#
loop_
_entity_poly.entity_id
_entity_poly.type
_entity_poly.pdbx_seq_one_letter_code
_entity_poly.pdbx_strand_id
1 'polypeptide(L)'
;MSNLQNLPLLEDLKAVSLDNLTKLPEKIGICLMANKSGYVYYVSKSTNLKQYLLNYDLSNLYQNNIYKIHYLLCNQTELEDIEAEYLIFYTPFRNQDKNQVDTEKIPNSISLSFYQKIDRYLEICNLIDKLEKEKEILKKNITNHADDYKQKNGTNLTYKNITILTNQRKTWEYSSVVKELETKIKNLKKVEQKNGLAKVVKLSLYSTIRGK
;
A
#
# COMPACT_ATOMS: atom_id res chain seq x y z
N MET A 1 10.52 27.87 -2.21
CA MET A 1 9.63 27.09 -1.33
C MET A 1 8.23 27.22 -1.89
N SER A 2 7.83 26.26 -2.73
CA SER A 2 6.58 26.29 -3.48
C SER A 2 5.43 25.88 -2.57
N ASN A 3 4.42 26.75 -2.43
CA ASN A 3 3.17 26.51 -1.71
C ASN A 3 2.23 25.62 -2.55
N LEU A 4 2.58 24.36 -2.77
CA LEU A 4 1.71 23.39 -3.45
C LEU A 4 1.26 22.31 -2.46
N GLN A 5 0.56 22.72 -1.40
CA GLN A 5 0.03 21.78 -0.40
C GLN A 5 -1.21 21.00 -0.86
N ASN A 6 -1.74 21.25 -2.06
CA ASN A 6 -2.94 20.57 -2.56
C ASN A 6 -2.81 20.27 -4.06
N LEU A 7 -2.01 19.26 -4.43
CA LEU A 7 -2.14 18.66 -5.74
C LEU A 7 -3.53 18.04 -5.88
N PRO A 8 -4.30 18.36 -6.94
CA PRO A 8 -5.55 17.67 -7.22
C PRO A 8 -5.33 16.17 -7.31
N LEU A 9 -6.23 15.38 -6.71
CA LEU A 9 -6.17 13.94 -6.86
C LEU A 9 -6.56 13.57 -8.30
N LEU A 10 -6.17 12.37 -8.75
CA LEU A 10 -6.52 11.86 -10.08
C LEU A 10 -8.02 12.01 -10.42
N GLU A 11 -8.89 11.88 -9.41
CA GLU A 11 -10.35 12.01 -9.54
C GLU A 11 -10.81 13.46 -9.80
N ASP A 12 -10.04 14.43 -9.35
CA ASP A 12 -10.31 15.87 -9.53
C ASP A 12 -9.76 16.41 -10.85
N LEU A 13 -8.96 15.61 -11.56
CA LEU A 13 -8.35 15.99 -12.84
C LEU A 13 -9.33 15.87 -14.00
N LYS A 14 -9.13 16.74 -15.00
CA LYS A 14 -9.84 16.61 -16.28
C LYS A 14 -9.37 15.35 -16.99
N ALA A 15 -10.29 14.63 -17.62
CA ALA A 15 -9.97 13.40 -18.34
C ALA A 15 -10.48 13.41 -19.78
N VAL A 16 -9.70 12.82 -20.68
CA VAL A 16 -10.08 12.56 -22.08
C VAL A 16 -9.90 11.08 -22.38
N SER A 17 -10.86 10.49 -23.10
CA SER A 17 -10.74 9.11 -23.59
C SER A 17 -9.60 9.00 -24.60
N LEU A 18 -8.88 7.88 -24.56
CA LEU A 18 -7.80 7.58 -25.50
C LEU A 18 -8.27 7.59 -26.96
N ASP A 19 -9.54 7.26 -27.20
CA ASP A 19 -10.15 7.23 -28.54
C ASP A 19 -10.49 8.64 -29.05
N ASN A 20 -10.39 9.66 -28.18
CA ASN A 20 -10.84 11.04 -28.45
C ASN A 20 -9.78 12.09 -28.09
N LEU A 21 -8.50 11.78 -28.34
CA LEU A 21 -7.38 12.70 -28.04
C LEU A 21 -7.48 14.06 -28.75
N THR A 22 -8.25 14.16 -29.84
CA THR A 22 -8.54 15.43 -30.52
C THR A 22 -9.18 16.48 -29.61
N LYS A 23 -9.83 16.06 -28.51
CA LYS A 23 -10.44 16.93 -27.49
C LYS A 23 -9.46 17.45 -26.45
N LEU A 24 -8.19 17.03 -26.45
CA LEU A 24 -7.17 17.60 -25.58
C LEU A 24 -6.88 19.05 -25.97
N PRO A 25 -6.63 19.94 -25.00
CA PRO A 25 -6.27 21.31 -25.28
C PRO A 25 -4.83 21.41 -25.81
N GLU A 26 -4.61 22.33 -26.74
CA GLU A 26 -3.28 22.77 -27.18
C GLU A 26 -2.71 23.77 -26.16
N LYS A 27 -2.50 23.29 -24.94
CA LYS A 27 -2.02 24.08 -23.80
C LYS A 27 -0.93 23.35 -23.04
N ILE A 28 -0.16 24.13 -22.27
CA ILE A 28 0.86 23.66 -21.34
C ILE A 28 0.17 22.91 -20.19
N GLY A 29 0.73 21.78 -19.77
CA GLY A 29 0.19 21.02 -18.65
C GLY A 29 0.90 19.70 -18.38
N ILE A 30 0.38 19.00 -17.38
CA ILE A 30 0.79 17.65 -16.97
C ILE A 30 -0.25 16.64 -17.43
N CYS A 31 0.19 15.51 -17.96
CA CYS A 31 -0.66 14.36 -18.25
C CYS A 31 -0.31 13.17 -17.34
N LEU A 32 -1.33 12.43 -16.95
CA LEU A 32 -1.25 11.24 -16.13
C LEU A 32 -1.99 10.10 -16.84
N MET A 33 -1.28 9.00 -17.05
CA MET A 33 -1.81 7.79 -17.68
C MET A 33 -2.15 6.79 -16.58
N ALA A 34 -3.43 6.56 -16.33
CA ALA A 34 -3.88 5.70 -15.24
C ALA A 34 -4.84 4.61 -15.73
N ASN A 35 -4.80 3.43 -15.09
CA ASN A 35 -5.79 2.38 -15.35
C ASN A 35 -7.10 2.63 -14.59
N LYS A 36 -8.09 1.75 -14.84
CA LYS A 36 -9.41 1.80 -14.17
C LYS A 36 -9.35 1.70 -12.64
N SER A 37 -8.28 1.17 -12.07
CA SER A 37 -8.09 1.05 -10.62
C SER A 37 -7.45 2.29 -9.99
N GLY A 38 -7.21 3.35 -10.77
CA GLY A 38 -6.60 4.60 -10.29
C GLY A 38 -5.07 4.55 -10.19
N TYR A 39 -4.43 3.49 -10.68
CA TYR A 39 -2.97 3.39 -10.67
C TYR A 39 -2.35 4.15 -11.84
N VAL A 40 -1.43 5.06 -11.55
CA VAL A 40 -0.75 5.93 -12.52
C VAL A 40 0.54 5.25 -13.03
N TYR A 41 0.59 4.96 -14.32
CA TYR A 41 1.73 4.31 -14.99
C TYR A 41 2.79 5.30 -15.45
N TYR A 42 2.37 6.50 -15.81
CA TYR A 42 3.21 7.51 -16.42
C TYR A 42 2.68 8.91 -16.11
N VAL A 43 3.59 9.81 -15.77
CA VAL A 43 3.36 11.25 -15.61
C VAL A 43 4.28 11.95 -16.61
N SER A 44 3.78 12.95 -17.33
CA SER A 44 4.64 13.75 -18.20
C SER A 44 4.15 15.18 -18.29
N LYS A 45 5.09 16.11 -18.33
CA LYS A 45 4.84 17.49 -18.73
C LYS A 45 4.92 17.68 -20.25
N SER A 46 4.15 18.62 -20.76
CA SER A 46 4.29 19.12 -22.12
C SER A 46 3.87 20.58 -22.24
N THR A 47 4.51 21.31 -23.15
CA THR A 47 4.08 22.65 -23.55
C THR A 47 2.87 22.64 -24.47
N ASN A 48 2.57 21.48 -25.09
CA ASN A 48 1.37 21.25 -25.89
C ASN A 48 0.88 19.80 -25.69
N LEU A 49 -0.05 19.62 -24.76
CA LEU A 49 -0.57 18.30 -24.39
C LEU A 49 -1.17 17.52 -25.57
N LYS A 50 -1.96 18.19 -26.42
CA LYS A 50 -2.60 17.55 -27.57
C LYS A 50 -1.57 17.03 -28.57
N GLN A 51 -0.62 17.87 -28.98
CA GLN A 51 0.40 17.49 -29.95
C GLN A 51 1.31 16.38 -29.42
N TYR A 52 1.68 16.45 -28.14
CA TYR A 52 2.50 15.43 -27.49
C TYR A 52 1.82 14.06 -27.50
N LEU A 53 0.55 13.98 -27.09
CA LEU A 53 -0.19 12.71 -27.00
C LEU A 53 -0.57 12.15 -28.38
N LEU A 54 -0.79 12.99 -29.39
CA LEU A 54 -1.01 12.55 -30.76
C LEU A 54 0.25 11.92 -31.38
N ASN A 55 1.44 12.33 -30.94
CA ASN A 55 2.72 11.79 -31.40
C ASN A 55 3.21 10.60 -30.56
N TYR A 56 2.51 10.28 -29.47
CA TYR A 56 2.89 9.20 -28.56
C TYR A 56 2.42 7.84 -29.08
N ASP A 57 3.23 6.79 -28.95
CA ASP A 57 2.80 5.43 -29.29
C ASP A 57 1.80 4.87 -28.26
N LEU A 58 0.51 4.93 -28.62
CA LEU A 58 -0.61 4.52 -27.77
C LEU A 58 -0.81 2.99 -27.73
N SER A 59 -0.15 2.23 -28.60
CA SER A 59 -0.40 0.79 -28.78
C SER A 59 -0.20 0.00 -27.48
N ASN A 60 0.76 0.44 -26.66
CA ASN A 60 1.08 -0.19 -25.39
C ASN A 60 0.17 0.25 -24.22
N LEU A 61 -0.73 1.22 -24.41
CA LEU A 61 -1.58 1.74 -23.32
C LEU A 61 -2.81 0.87 -23.08
N TYR A 62 -3.46 0.37 -24.14
CA TYR A 62 -4.60 -0.54 -24.00
C TYR A 62 -4.22 -1.86 -23.32
N GLN A 63 -3.01 -2.39 -23.59
CA GLN A 63 -2.49 -3.58 -22.92
C GLN A 63 -2.35 -3.41 -21.40
N ASN A 64 -2.21 -2.16 -20.93
CA ASN A 64 -2.11 -1.81 -19.52
C ASN A 64 -3.47 -1.35 -18.93
N ASN A 65 -4.58 -1.60 -19.62
CA ASN A 65 -5.93 -1.18 -19.23
C ASN A 65 -6.08 0.34 -19.02
N ILE A 66 -5.31 1.14 -19.78
CA ILE A 66 -5.37 2.59 -19.78
C ILE A 66 -6.28 3.03 -20.92
N TYR A 67 -7.44 3.58 -20.57
CA TYR A 67 -8.47 4.02 -21.55
C TYR A 67 -8.74 5.52 -21.51
N LYS A 68 -8.17 6.23 -20.54
CA LYS A 68 -8.33 7.67 -20.35
C LYS A 68 -6.99 8.29 -19.96
N ILE A 69 -6.76 9.51 -20.45
CA ILE A 69 -5.66 10.37 -20.03
C ILE A 69 -6.24 11.42 -19.09
N HIS A 70 -5.68 11.52 -17.90
CA HIS A 70 -5.98 12.59 -16.96
C HIS A 70 -4.98 13.72 -17.20
N TYR A 71 -5.39 14.97 -17.04
CA TYR A 71 -4.51 16.11 -17.26
C TYR A 71 -4.83 17.30 -16.36
N LEU A 72 -3.79 18.06 -16.07
CA LEU A 72 -3.82 19.32 -15.36
C LEU A 72 -3.22 20.41 -16.25
N LEU A 73 -3.92 21.53 -16.42
CA LEU A 73 -3.37 22.69 -17.10
C LEU A 73 -2.61 23.56 -16.09
N CYS A 74 -1.40 23.96 -16.43
CA CYS A 74 -0.57 24.79 -15.55
C CYS A 74 0.27 25.77 -16.37
N ASN A 75 0.85 26.74 -15.67
CA ASN A 75 1.73 27.73 -16.27
C ASN A 75 3.14 27.16 -16.44
N GLN A 76 3.91 27.72 -17.38
CA GLN A 76 5.29 27.30 -17.65
C GLN A 76 6.19 27.38 -16.41
N THR A 77 5.94 28.36 -15.54
CA THR A 77 6.74 28.61 -14.32
C THR A 77 6.57 27.55 -13.24
N GLU A 78 5.46 26.82 -13.25
CA GLU A 78 5.10 25.82 -12.22
C GLU A 78 5.15 24.38 -12.77
N LEU A 79 5.40 24.22 -14.07
CA LEU A 79 5.34 22.95 -14.78
C LEU A 79 6.31 21.91 -14.21
N GLU A 80 7.53 22.34 -13.92
CA GLU A 80 8.60 21.49 -13.36
C GLU A 80 8.26 21.04 -11.93
N ASP A 81 7.84 21.98 -11.09
CA ASP A 81 7.50 21.71 -9.68
C ASP A 81 6.31 20.74 -9.58
N ILE A 82 5.24 20.99 -10.34
CA ILE A 82 4.05 20.13 -10.33
C ILE A 82 4.36 18.73 -10.86
N GLU A 83 5.19 18.61 -11.91
CA GLU A 83 5.61 17.29 -12.41
C GLU A 83 6.41 16.53 -11.34
N ALA A 84 7.39 17.18 -10.72
CA ALA A 84 8.21 16.57 -9.69
C ALA A 84 7.35 16.06 -8.52
N GLU A 85 6.37 16.85 -8.08
CA GLU A 85 5.46 16.44 -7.00
C GLU A 85 4.58 15.25 -7.41
N TYR A 86 4.02 15.22 -8.63
CA TYR A 86 3.25 14.06 -9.10
C TYR A 86 4.10 12.81 -9.27
N LEU A 87 5.36 12.95 -9.70
CA LEU A 87 6.31 11.85 -9.79
C LEU A 87 6.62 11.26 -8.41
N ILE A 88 6.77 12.12 -7.39
CA ILE A 88 6.97 11.69 -5.99
C ILE A 88 5.69 11.03 -5.46
N PHE A 89 4.53 11.63 -5.69
CA PHE A 89 3.26 11.17 -5.12
C PHE A 89 2.82 9.82 -5.71
N TYR A 90 2.87 9.67 -7.03
CA TYR A 90 2.37 8.48 -7.72
C TYR A 90 3.44 7.43 -8.01
N THR A 91 4.72 7.79 -8.01
CA THR A 91 5.85 6.90 -8.35
C THR A 91 5.62 6.05 -9.62
N PRO A 92 5.26 6.68 -10.76
CA PRO A 92 4.85 5.96 -11.96
C PRO A 92 5.99 5.10 -12.55
N PHE A 93 5.70 3.82 -12.79
CA PHE A 93 6.68 2.84 -13.25
C PHE A 93 7.41 3.23 -14.55
N ARG A 94 6.73 3.85 -15.52
CA ARG A 94 7.33 4.20 -16.82
C ARG A 94 8.24 5.43 -16.78
N ASN A 95 8.21 6.23 -15.71
CA ASN A 95 9.13 7.34 -15.52
C ASN A 95 10.42 6.91 -14.79
N GLN A 96 10.48 5.67 -14.31
CA GLN A 96 11.67 5.16 -13.62
C GLN A 96 12.73 4.84 -14.66
N ASP A 97 13.91 5.42 -14.46
CA ASP A 97 15.08 5.18 -15.29
C ASP A 97 15.48 3.71 -15.13
N LYS A 98 15.62 2.95 -16.23
CA LYS A 98 16.01 1.53 -16.17
C LYS A 98 17.38 1.30 -15.50
N ASN A 99 18.16 2.37 -15.34
CA ASN A 99 19.48 2.38 -14.74
C ASN A 99 19.48 2.81 -13.26
N GLN A 100 18.34 3.22 -12.70
CA GLN A 100 18.21 3.36 -11.25
C GLN A 100 17.94 1.97 -10.68
N VAL A 101 19.03 1.32 -10.27
CA VAL A 101 18.97 0.24 -9.29
C VAL A 101 18.42 0.87 -8.01
N ASP A 102 17.11 0.90 -7.91
CA ASP A 102 16.42 1.41 -6.75
C ASP A 102 16.75 0.50 -5.57
N THR A 103 17.43 1.09 -4.60
CA THR A 103 17.44 0.65 -3.21
C THR A 103 16.03 0.25 -2.79
N GLU A 104 15.85 -1.04 -2.48
CA GLU A 104 14.70 -1.59 -1.76
C GLU A 104 13.30 -1.18 -2.27
N LYS A 105 12.98 -1.38 -3.55
CA LYS A 105 11.59 -1.22 -4.02
C LYS A 105 10.95 -2.56 -4.38
N ILE A 106 9.77 -2.81 -3.80
CA ILE A 106 8.96 -4.02 -3.97
C ILE A 106 8.59 -4.16 -5.46
N PRO A 107 9.07 -5.17 -6.20
CA PRO A 107 8.73 -5.35 -7.61
C PRO A 107 7.21 -5.48 -7.85
N ASN A 108 6.74 -4.78 -8.88
CA ASN A 108 5.35 -4.68 -9.29
C ASN A 108 4.84 -6.04 -9.84
N SER A 109 3.95 -6.71 -9.11
CA SER A 109 3.49 -8.07 -9.40
C SER A 109 2.40 -8.18 -10.48
N ILE A 110 2.03 -7.07 -11.12
CA ILE A 110 0.93 -7.00 -12.10
C ILE A 110 1.29 -7.69 -13.42
N SER A 111 2.56 -7.64 -13.85
CA SER A 111 3.07 -8.25 -15.08
C SER A 111 3.50 -9.71 -14.93
N LEU A 112 3.39 -10.29 -13.73
CA LEU A 112 3.81 -11.67 -13.45
C LEU A 112 2.78 -12.69 -13.96
N SER A 113 3.26 -13.82 -14.46
CA SER A 113 2.43 -14.99 -14.73
C SER A 113 1.80 -15.52 -13.43
N PHE A 114 0.77 -16.37 -13.53
CA PHE A 114 0.10 -16.92 -12.35
C PHE A 114 1.08 -17.62 -11.38
N TYR A 115 2.00 -18.45 -11.91
CA TYR A 115 2.99 -19.13 -11.09
C TYR A 115 4.01 -18.15 -10.48
N GLN A 116 4.46 -17.15 -11.24
CA GLN A 116 5.32 -16.10 -10.70
C GLN A 116 4.64 -15.25 -9.61
N LYS A 117 3.32 -15.08 -9.68
CA LYS A 117 2.54 -14.43 -8.61
C LYS A 117 2.52 -15.27 -7.34
N ILE A 118 2.47 -16.60 -7.46
CA ILE A 118 2.57 -17.52 -6.31
C ILE A 118 3.98 -17.44 -5.70
N ASP A 119 5.02 -17.51 -6.52
CA ASP A 119 6.40 -17.42 -6.05
C ASP A 119 6.64 -16.09 -5.33
N ARG A 120 6.20 -14.98 -5.93
CA ARG A 120 6.29 -13.65 -5.31
C ARG A 120 5.51 -13.55 -4.00
N TYR A 121 4.33 -14.15 -3.94
CA TYR A 121 3.54 -14.21 -2.71
C TYR A 121 4.29 -14.96 -1.59
N LEU A 122 4.92 -16.09 -1.90
CA LEU A 122 5.72 -16.86 -0.94
C LEU A 122 6.94 -16.08 -0.45
N GLU A 123 7.63 -15.37 -1.35
CA GLU A 123 8.73 -14.47 -0.97
C GLU A 123 8.27 -13.38 0.00
N ILE A 124 7.13 -12.74 -0.28
CA ILE A 124 6.56 -11.71 0.59
C ILE A 124 6.19 -12.29 1.95
N CYS A 125 5.56 -13.47 2.00
CA CYS A 125 5.26 -14.13 3.27
C CYS A 125 6.53 -14.38 4.10
N ASN A 126 7.58 -14.90 3.47
CA ASN A 126 8.86 -15.13 4.14
C ASN A 126 9.52 -13.83 4.63
N LEU A 127 9.38 -12.74 3.87
CA LEU A 127 9.89 -11.43 4.28
C LEU A 127 9.10 -10.87 5.48
N ILE A 128 7.78 -10.98 5.44
CA ILE A 128 6.90 -10.60 6.56
C ILE A 128 7.30 -11.38 7.81
N ASP A 129 7.45 -12.69 7.73
CA ASP A 129 7.83 -13.53 8.87
C ASP A 129 9.17 -13.11 9.49
N LYS A 130 10.15 -12.74 8.66
CA LYS A 130 11.46 -12.24 9.14
C LYS A 130 11.31 -10.88 9.84
N LEU A 131 10.59 -9.95 9.22
CA LEU A 131 10.34 -8.62 9.77
C LEU A 131 9.52 -8.67 11.07
N GLU A 132 8.54 -9.57 11.17
CA GLU A 132 7.76 -9.78 12.39
C GLU A 132 8.63 -10.31 13.53
N LYS A 133 9.54 -11.25 13.24
CA LYS A 133 10.51 -11.74 14.24
C LYS A 133 11.43 -10.62 14.73
N GLU A 134 12.00 -9.84 13.81
CA GLU A 134 12.87 -8.72 14.17
C GLU A 134 12.11 -7.66 14.98
N LYS A 135 10.90 -7.31 14.55
CA LYS A 135 10.01 -6.38 15.25
C LYS A 135 9.73 -6.82 16.69
N GLU A 136 9.43 -8.09 16.93
CA GLU A 136 9.18 -8.58 18.29
C GLU A 136 10.45 -8.57 19.16
N ILE A 137 11.64 -8.80 18.58
CA ILE A 137 12.93 -8.64 19.28
C ILE A 137 13.12 -7.16 19.68
N LEU A 138 12.97 -6.23 18.72
CA LEU A 138 13.12 -4.79 18.96
C LEU A 138 12.12 -4.29 20.01
N LYS A 139 10.86 -4.70 19.90
CA LYS A 139 9.80 -4.35 20.85
C LYS A 139 10.15 -4.79 22.27
N LYS A 140 10.67 -6.00 22.46
CA LYS A 140 11.10 -6.49 23.78
C LYS A 140 12.22 -5.61 24.33
N ASN A 141 13.23 -5.30 23.51
CA ASN A 141 14.35 -4.45 23.92
C ASN A 141 13.89 -3.03 24.31
N ILE A 142 13.02 -2.42 23.50
CA ILE A 142 12.43 -1.11 23.76
C ILE A 142 11.60 -1.13 25.04
N THR A 143 10.75 -2.14 25.23
CA THR A 143 9.88 -2.25 26.41
C THR A 143 10.70 -2.40 27.68
N ASN A 144 11.71 -3.27 27.70
CA ASN A 144 12.59 -3.45 28.85
C ASN A 144 13.32 -2.14 29.19
N HIS A 145 13.90 -1.47 28.18
CA HIS A 145 14.61 -0.22 28.40
C HIS A 145 13.70 0.90 28.94
N ALA A 146 12.48 1.01 28.40
CA ALA A 146 11.50 1.99 28.86
C ALA A 146 11.01 1.68 30.28
N ASP A 147 10.88 0.40 30.65
CA ASP A 147 10.47 0.01 32.02
C ASP A 147 11.57 0.32 33.03
N ASP A 148 12.83 -0.04 32.73
CA ASP A 148 13.99 0.29 33.55
C ASP A 148 14.12 1.81 33.74
N TYR A 149 13.92 2.58 32.67
CA TYR A 149 13.94 4.03 32.72
C TYR A 149 12.85 4.58 33.65
N LYS A 150 11.62 4.06 33.54
CA LYS A 150 10.49 4.46 34.38
C LYS A 150 10.70 4.11 35.84
N GLN A 151 11.26 2.94 36.14
CA GLN A 151 11.60 2.53 37.50
C GLN A 151 12.68 3.43 38.12
N LYS A 152 13.68 3.85 37.34
CA LYS A 152 14.77 4.72 37.81
C LYS A 152 14.39 6.19 37.95
N ASN A 153 13.60 6.73 37.03
CA ASN A 153 13.34 8.17 36.92
C ASN A 153 11.91 8.57 37.32
N GLY A 154 11.01 7.61 37.55
CA GLY A 154 9.61 7.86 37.92
C GLY A 154 8.74 8.39 36.78
N THR A 155 9.29 8.65 35.59
CA THR A 155 8.59 9.19 34.42
C THR A 155 8.69 8.25 33.22
N ASN A 156 7.74 8.34 32.28
CA ASN A 156 7.80 7.55 31.05
C ASN A 156 8.89 8.08 30.10
N LEU A 157 9.46 7.18 29.31
CA LEU A 157 10.46 7.53 28.30
C LEU A 157 9.78 8.24 27.11
N THR A 158 10.32 9.40 26.72
CA THR A 158 9.87 10.16 25.55
C THR A 158 11.00 10.29 24.53
N TYR A 159 10.73 9.96 23.26
CA TYR A 159 11.67 10.13 22.16
C TYR A 159 10.96 10.67 20.93
N LYS A 160 11.47 11.78 20.35
CA LYS A 160 10.89 12.44 19.15
C LYS A 160 9.36 12.62 19.23
N ASN A 161 8.87 13.19 20.33
CA ASN A 161 7.44 13.40 20.59
C ASN A 161 6.58 12.12 20.72
N ILE A 162 7.19 10.94 20.81
CA ILE A 162 6.50 9.68 21.11
C ILE A 162 6.79 9.32 22.55
N THR A 163 5.73 9.09 23.34
CA THR A 163 5.83 8.60 24.72
C THR A 163 5.66 7.09 24.74
N ILE A 164 6.63 6.36 25.29
CA ILE A 164 6.59 4.91 25.43
C ILE A 164 5.98 4.57 26.78
N LEU A 165 4.78 3.98 26.77
CA LEU A 165 4.07 3.56 27.97
C LEU A 165 4.28 2.07 28.21
N THR A 166 4.90 1.71 29.34
CA THR A 166 4.98 0.33 29.80
C THR A 166 3.81 0.02 30.73
N ASN A 167 3.04 -1.00 30.35
CA ASN A 167 1.89 -1.50 31.10
C ASN A 167 2.13 -2.96 31.47
N GLN A 168 1.90 -3.29 32.74
CA GLN A 168 1.98 -4.67 33.21
C GLN A 168 0.60 -5.32 33.13
N ARG A 169 0.51 -6.46 32.45
CA ARG A 169 -0.70 -7.28 32.42
C ARG A 169 -0.47 -8.53 33.25
N LYS A 170 -1.36 -8.80 34.20
CA LYS A 170 -1.37 -10.06 34.95
C LYS A 170 -1.98 -11.15 34.08
N THR A 171 -1.26 -12.27 33.95
CA THR A 171 -1.78 -13.50 33.37
C THR A 171 -2.05 -14.47 34.51
N TRP A 172 -3.23 -15.08 34.50
CA TRP A 172 -3.66 -16.01 35.55
C TRP A 172 -3.55 -17.43 35.04
N GLU A 173 -2.99 -18.32 35.84
CA GLU A 173 -3.13 -19.75 35.63
C GLU A 173 -4.36 -20.25 36.37
N TYR A 174 -5.30 -20.85 35.62
CA TYR A 174 -6.52 -21.41 36.19
C TYR A 174 -6.34 -22.89 36.52
N SER A 175 -7.14 -23.36 37.49
CA SER A 175 -7.16 -24.76 37.92
C SER A 175 -7.52 -25.72 36.78
N SER A 176 -7.16 -26.99 36.96
CA SER A 176 -7.52 -28.07 36.04
C SER A 176 -9.02 -28.13 35.76
N VAL A 177 -9.86 -27.89 36.78
CA VAL A 177 -11.32 -27.87 36.67
C VAL A 177 -11.81 -26.80 35.67
N VAL A 178 -11.23 -25.60 35.69
CA VAL A 178 -11.61 -24.54 34.74
C VAL A 178 -11.17 -24.91 33.33
N LYS A 179 -9.95 -25.44 33.16
CA LYS A 179 -9.43 -25.91 31.86
C LYS A 179 -10.30 -27.03 31.28
N GLU A 180 -10.83 -27.93 32.12
CA GLU A 180 -11.78 -28.98 31.71
C GLU A 180 -13.12 -28.39 31.24
N LEU A 181 -13.65 -27.40 31.96
CA LEU A 181 -14.90 -26.73 31.58
C LEU A 181 -14.76 -25.97 30.25
N GLU A 182 -13.64 -25.27 30.04
CA GLU A 182 -13.33 -24.63 28.75
C GLU A 182 -13.28 -25.65 27.61
N THR A 183 -12.69 -26.82 27.88
CA THR A 183 -12.62 -27.92 26.91
C THR A 183 -14.01 -28.49 26.61
N LYS A 184 -14.86 -28.68 27.62
CA LYS A 184 -16.25 -29.11 27.44
C LYS A 184 -17.05 -28.10 26.61
N ILE A 185 -16.93 -26.81 26.91
CA ILE A 185 -17.60 -25.74 26.14
C ILE A 185 -17.12 -25.75 24.68
N LYS A 186 -15.81 -25.90 24.44
CA LYS A 186 -15.26 -25.99 23.09
C LYS A 186 -15.82 -27.17 22.31
N ASN A 187 -16.02 -28.32 22.96
CA ASN A 187 -16.59 -29.50 22.34
C ASN A 187 -18.10 -29.34 22.08
N LEU A 188 -18.86 -28.79 23.02
CA LEU A 188 -20.28 -28.49 22.84
C LEU A 188 -20.51 -27.54 21.65
N LYS A 189 -19.70 -26.49 21.53
CA LYS A 189 -19.75 -25.57 20.36
C LYS A 189 -19.55 -26.31 19.04
N LYS A 190 -18.63 -27.27 18.97
CA LYS A 190 -18.41 -28.09 17.76
C LYS A 190 -19.61 -29.01 17.47
N VAL A 191 -20.24 -29.56 18.50
CA VAL A 191 -21.43 -30.41 18.36
C VAL A 191 -22.60 -29.58 17.84
N GLU A 192 -22.84 -28.38 18.36
CA GLU A 192 -23.87 -27.48 17.85
C GLU A 192 -23.65 -27.07 16.40
N GLN A 193 -22.39 -26.82 16.00
CA GLN A 193 -22.02 -26.55 14.61
C GLN A 193 -22.31 -27.74 13.70
N LYS A 194 -21.95 -28.96 14.12
CA LYS A 194 -22.16 -30.19 13.34
C LYS A 194 -23.65 -30.55 13.22
N ASN A 195 -24.42 -30.32 14.28
CA ASN A 195 -25.84 -30.67 14.35
C ASN A 195 -26.76 -29.56 13.79
N GLY A 196 -26.21 -28.48 13.23
CA GLY A 196 -26.98 -27.38 12.62
C GLY A 196 -27.71 -26.49 13.62
N LEU A 197 -27.40 -26.58 14.91
CA LEU A 197 -27.96 -25.71 15.96
C LEU A 197 -27.28 -24.33 15.94
N ALA A 198 -25.99 -24.28 15.60
CA ALA A 198 -25.27 -23.04 15.44
C ALA A 198 -25.54 -22.38 14.08
N LYS A 199 -25.77 -21.06 14.08
CA LYS A 199 -25.99 -20.28 12.86
C LYS A 199 -24.69 -19.65 12.36
N VAL A 200 -24.43 -19.74 11.05
CA VAL A 200 -23.32 -19.02 10.43
C VAL A 200 -23.72 -17.55 10.27
N VAL A 201 -23.06 -16.66 10.99
CA VAL A 201 -23.35 -15.20 10.99
C VAL A 201 -22.52 -14.46 9.93
N LYS A 202 -21.33 -14.98 9.60
CA LYS A 202 -20.43 -14.40 8.59
C LYS A 202 -19.60 -15.51 7.98
N LEU A 203 -19.49 -15.49 6.65
CA LEU A 203 -18.66 -16.42 5.89
C LEU A 203 -17.58 -15.58 5.19
N SER A 204 -16.33 -15.77 5.60
CA SER A 204 -15.18 -15.11 5.01
C SER A 204 -14.35 -16.16 4.28
N LEU A 205 -14.09 -15.96 3.00
CA LEU A 205 -13.14 -16.75 2.23
C LEU A 205 -11.75 -16.16 2.42
N TYR A 206 -10.78 -17.00 2.79
CA TYR A 206 -9.38 -16.63 2.85
C TYR A 206 -8.53 -17.73 2.23
N SER A 207 -7.54 -17.32 1.43
CA SER A 207 -6.57 -18.24 0.84
C SER A 207 -5.55 -18.65 1.90
N THR A 208 -5.30 -19.95 2.03
CA THR A 208 -4.17 -20.47 2.80
C THR A 208 -3.17 -21.07 1.82
N ILE A 209 -2.04 -20.41 1.64
CA ILE A 209 -0.95 -20.90 0.80
C ILE A 209 0.20 -21.26 1.75
N ARG A 210 0.65 -22.52 1.72
CA ARG A 210 1.75 -23.03 2.56
C ARG A 210 2.90 -23.49 1.67
N GLY A 211 4.09 -22.96 1.92
CA GLY A 211 5.35 -23.58 1.46
C GLY A 211 5.72 -24.76 2.36
N LYS A 212 6.48 -25.72 1.84
CA LYS A 212 7.13 -26.76 2.67
C LYS A 212 8.42 -26.22 3.26
#